data_AF-A0A1R4GK09-F1
#
_entry.id   AF-A0A1R4GK09-F1
#
_cell.length_a   1.000
_cell.length_b   1.000
_cell.length_c   1.000
_cell.angle_alpha   90.00
_cell.angle_beta   90.00
_cell.angle_gamma   90.00
#
_symmetry.space_group_name_H-M   'P 1'
#
loop_
_entity.id
_entity.type
_entity.pdbx_description
1 polymer ?
#
loop_
_entity_poly.entity_id
_entity_poly.type
_entity_poly.pdbx_seq_one_letter_code
_entity_poly.pdbx_strand_id
1 'polypeptide(L)'
;MVQTQPSAVVFPDGESMAEMQARSVAAIRRHDAGFEAEYGPEAVWVAVSHGDIIKSILADALGMHLDLFQRINVGPASVSIVHYGTSRPNVYATNTHAGDLSWLTTTTLSGDAPVGGGAGQKAP
;
A
#
# COMPACT_ATOMS: atom_id res chain seq x y z
N MET A 1 -9.31 22.62 2.15
CA MET A 1 -8.91 21.91 3.39
C MET A 1 -8.61 20.45 3.11
N VAL A 2 -9.61 19.57 2.91
CA VAL A 2 -9.34 18.11 2.72
C VAL A 2 -8.48 17.78 1.50
N GLN A 3 -8.59 18.57 0.42
CA GLN A 3 -7.81 18.39 -0.79
C GLN A 3 -6.44 19.09 -0.76
N THR A 4 -6.21 20.01 0.18
CA THR A 4 -5.06 20.93 0.18
C THR A 4 -4.09 20.69 1.32
N GLN A 5 -4.62 20.43 2.52
CA GLN A 5 -3.83 20.08 3.70
C GLN A 5 -4.58 19.01 4.53
N PRO A 6 -4.74 17.78 3.98
CA PRO A 6 -5.40 16.66 4.65
C PRO A 6 -4.98 16.46 6.11
N SER A 7 -3.69 16.58 6.44
CA SER A 7 -3.15 16.36 7.79
C SER A 7 -3.74 17.26 8.87
N ALA A 8 -4.27 18.43 8.49
CA ALA A 8 -4.90 19.39 9.39
C ALA A 8 -6.44 19.28 9.43
N VAL A 9 -7.03 18.30 8.72
CA VAL A 9 -8.49 18.17 8.61
C VAL A 9 -9.04 17.24 9.68
N VAL A 10 -10.01 17.78 10.43
CA VAL A 10 -10.92 17.05 11.30
C VAL A 10 -12.33 17.27 10.77
N PHE A 11 -13.09 16.20 10.52
CA PHE A 11 -14.49 16.33 10.15
C PHE A 11 -15.36 16.64 11.39
N PRO A 12 -16.34 17.54 11.31
CA PRO A 12 -17.26 17.80 12.42
C PRO A 12 -17.95 16.51 12.88
N ASP A 13 -17.93 16.26 14.18
CA ASP A 13 -18.47 15.04 14.81
C ASP A 13 -17.91 13.72 14.25
N GLY A 14 -16.74 13.79 13.59
CA GLY A 14 -16.12 12.68 12.88
C GLY A 14 -14.64 12.51 13.21
N GLU A 15 -13.97 11.74 12.37
CA GLU A 15 -12.56 11.41 12.48
C GLU A 15 -11.69 12.45 11.76
N SER A 16 -10.44 12.63 12.18
CA SER A 16 -9.44 13.35 11.38
C SER A 16 -8.85 12.47 10.27
N MET A 17 -8.33 13.10 9.22
CA MET A 17 -7.62 12.35 8.17
C MET A 17 -6.35 11.66 8.71
N ALA A 18 -5.70 12.26 9.72
CA ALA A 18 -4.51 11.67 10.34
C ALA A 18 -4.84 10.42 11.16
N GLU A 19 -5.93 10.44 11.95
CA GLU A 19 -6.43 9.26 12.67
C GLU A 19 -6.86 8.17 11.71
N MET A 20 -7.56 8.55 10.63
CA MET A 20 -7.96 7.62 9.58
C MET A 20 -6.74 6.93 8.96
N GLN A 21 -5.66 7.66 8.67
CA GLN A 21 -4.43 7.08 8.12
C GLN A 21 -3.80 6.13 9.14
N ALA A 22 -3.63 6.59 10.39
CA ALA A 22 -3.00 5.82 11.44
C ALA A 22 -3.72 4.47 11.68
N ARG A 23 -5.06 4.48 11.79
CA ARG A 23 -5.82 3.23 11.96
C ARG A 23 -5.76 2.34 10.72
N SER A 24 -5.73 2.92 9.52
CA SER A 24 -5.68 2.18 8.26
C SER A 24 -4.34 1.45 8.11
N VAL A 25 -3.23 2.16 8.34
CA VAL A 25 -1.87 1.59 8.31
C VAL A 25 -1.73 0.52 9.39
N ALA A 26 -2.16 0.80 10.63
CA ALA A 26 -2.10 -0.19 11.71
C ALA A 26 -2.91 -1.46 11.39
N ALA A 27 -4.09 -1.33 10.77
CA ALA A 27 -4.87 -2.48 10.35
C ALA A 27 -4.12 -3.32 9.31
N ILE A 28 -3.56 -2.71 8.27
CA ILE A 28 -2.79 -3.41 7.25
C ILE A 28 -1.59 -4.15 7.86
N ARG A 29 -0.81 -3.50 8.73
CA ARG A 29 0.36 -4.13 9.38
C ARG A 29 -0.01 -5.30 10.28
N ARG A 30 -1.14 -5.22 10.98
CA ARG A 30 -1.65 -6.33 11.80
C ARG A 30 -2.10 -7.50 10.94
N HIS A 31 -2.82 -7.23 9.85
CA HIS A 31 -3.25 -8.29 8.93
C HIS A 31 -2.06 -8.97 8.28
N ASP A 32 -1.08 -8.19 7.80
CA ASP A 32 0.15 -8.68 7.20
C ASP A 32 0.89 -9.64 8.14
N ALA A 33 1.17 -9.22 9.38
CA ALA A 33 1.80 -10.07 10.39
C ALA A 33 0.96 -11.32 10.73
N GLY A 34 -0.38 -11.20 10.73
CA GLY A 34 -1.27 -12.32 10.97
C GLY A 34 -1.22 -13.36 9.85
N PHE A 35 -1.27 -12.91 8.59
CA PHE A 35 -1.15 -13.78 7.42
C PHE A 35 0.22 -14.44 7.35
N GLU A 36 1.31 -13.72 7.64
CA GLU A 36 2.64 -14.33 7.69
C GLU A 36 2.77 -15.39 8.79
N ALA A 37 2.17 -15.16 9.96
CA ALA A 37 2.18 -16.13 11.06
C ALA A 37 1.38 -17.40 10.72
N GLU A 38 0.28 -17.28 9.98
CA GLU A 38 -0.61 -18.40 9.64
C GLU A 38 -0.17 -19.16 8.39
N TYR A 39 0.29 -18.46 7.35
CA TYR A 39 0.56 -19.01 6.02
C TYR A 39 2.05 -19.02 5.64
N GLY A 40 2.92 -18.46 6.49
CA GLY A 40 4.37 -18.42 6.31
C GLY A 40 4.90 -17.07 5.78
N PRO A 41 6.23 -16.87 5.79
CA PRO A 41 6.85 -15.63 5.33
C PRO A 41 6.46 -15.27 3.90
N GLU A 42 6.31 -13.98 3.62
CA GLU A 42 5.90 -13.47 2.30
C GLU A 42 4.49 -13.93 1.86
N ALA A 43 3.61 -14.32 2.80
CA ALA A 43 2.23 -14.67 2.49
C ALA A 43 1.49 -13.57 1.72
N VAL A 44 0.85 -13.94 0.61
CA VAL A 44 0.10 -13.00 -0.23
C VAL A 44 -1.36 -12.96 0.19
N TRP A 45 -1.86 -11.75 0.47
CA TRP A 45 -3.25 -11.51 0.86
C TRP A 45 -3.77 -10.21 0.21
N VAL A 46 -5.08 -10.01 0.26
CA VAL A 46 -5.73 -8.83 -0.33
C VAL A 46 -6.60 -8.09 0.68
N ALA A 47 -6.49 -6.76 0.70
CA ALA A 47 -7.40 -5.87 1.41
C ALA A 47 -8.27 -5.13 0.40
N VAL A 48 -9.59 -5.12 0.61
CA VAL A 48 -10.54 -4.37 -0.22
C VAL A 48 -11.08 -3.19 0.60
N SER A 49 -10.94 -1.98 0.06
CA SER A 49 -11.32 -0.74 0.76
C SER A 49 -11.66 0.38 -0.23
N HIS A 50 -11.79 1.61 0.26
CA HIS A 50 -12.13 2.79 -0.52
C HIS A 50 -10.90 3.63 -0.90
N GLY A 51 -11.07 4.52 -1.87
CA GLY A 51 -9.99 5.29 -2.49
C GLY A 51 -9.12 6.05 -1.50
N ASP A 52 -9.69 6.87 -0.61
CA ASP A 52 -8.88 7.69 0.31
C ASP A 52 -8.14 6.82 1.36
N ILE A 53 -8.74 5.71 1.79
CA ILE A 53 -8.06 4.74 2.67
C ILE A 53 -6.85 4.14 1.94
N ILE A 54 -7.05 3.63 0.71
CA ILE A 54 -5.98 3.04 -0.10
C ILE A 54 -4.87 4.07 -0.39
N LYS A 55 -5.24 5.29 -0.81
CA LYS A 55 -4.26 6.37 -1.05
C LYS A 55 -3.45 6.68 0.20
N SER A 56 -4.06 6.69 1.38
CA SER A 56 -3.36 7.02 2.63
C SER A 56 -2.37 5.93 3.05
N ILE A 57 -2.70 4.66 2.79
CA ILE A 57 -1.81 3.51 2.99
C ILE A 57 -0.65 3.57 1.99
N LEU A 58 -0.94 3.86 0.72
CA LEU A 58 0.11 4.02 -0.29
C LEU A 58 1.04 5.20 0.01
N ALA A 59 0.51 6.32 0.53
CA ALA A 59 1.33 7.44 0.95
C ALA A 59 2.30 7.05 2.08
N ASP A 60 1.83 6.31 3.10
CA ASP A 60 2.69 5.76 4.15
C ASP A 60 3.77 4.83 3.57
N ALA A 61 3.37 3.88 2.70
CA ALA A 61 4.30 2.94 2.07
C ALA A 61 5.34 3.62 1.18
N LEU A 62 4.99 4.72 0.52
CA LEU A 62 5.89 5.53 -0.31
C LEU A 62 6.75 6.52 0.51
N GLY A 63 6.54 6.62 1.82
CA GLY A 63 7.18 7.64 2.66
C GLY A 63 6.74 9.07 2.33
N MET A 64 5.55 9.23 1.74
CA MET A 64 4.97 10.52 1.39
C MET A 64 4.23 11.11 2.59
N HIS A 65 4.39 12.42 2.79
CA HIS A 65 3.56 13.16 3.73
C HIS A 65 2.08 13.04 3.35
N LEU A 66 1.18 12.89 4.34
CA LEU A 66 -0.26 12.72 4.12
C LEU A 66 -0.86 13.84 3.26
N ASP A 67 -0.35 15.08 3.37
CA ASP A 67 -0.83 16.19 2.55
C ASP A 67 -0.65 15.98 1.04
N LEU A 68 0.27 15.10 0.65
CA LEU A 68 0.57 14.79 -0.73
C LEU A 68 -0.23 13.58 -1.25
N PHE A 69 -1.03 12.91 -0.41
CA PHE A 69 -1.68 11.65 -0.78
C PHE A 69 -2.70 11.77 -1.92
N GLN A 70 -3.29 12.97 -2.12
CA GLN A 70 -4.19 13.23 -3.26
C GLN A 70 -3.48 13.21 -4.62
N ARG A 71 -2.13 13.15 -4.65
CA ARG A 71 -1.37 12.93 -5.88
C ARG A 71 -1.42 11.48 -6.35
N ILE A 72 -1.87 10.56 -5.50
CA ILE A 72 -1.98 9.13 -5.80
C ILE A 72 -3.38 8.88 -6.38
N ASN A 73 -3.46 8.34 -7.58
CA ASN A 73 -4.73 7.94 -8.18
C ASN A 73 -5.09 6.52 -7.75
N VAL A 74 -6.36 6.27 -7.43
CA VAL A 74 -6.90 4.93 -7.14
C VAL A 74 -8.27 4.83 -7.80
N GLY A 75 -8.35 4.02 -8.84
CA GLY A 75 -9.56 3.79 -9.62
C GLY A 75 -10.41 2.64 -9.07
N PRO A 76 -11.72 2.61 -9.37
CA PRO A 76 -12.57 1.46 -9.06
C PRO A 76 -12.00 0.16 -9.63
N ALA A 77 -11.99 -0.91 -8.83
CA ALA A 77 -11.44 -2.22 -9.20
C ALA A 77 -9.98 -2.18 -9.69
N SER A 78 -9.21 -1.15 -9.30
CA SER A 78 -7.75 -1.14 -9.47
C SER A 78 -7.06 -1.91 -8.34
N VAL A 79 -5.87 -2.42 -8.64
CA VAL A 79 -4.99 -3.10 -7.67
C VAL A 79 -3.72 -2.29 -7.48
N SER A 80 -3.24 -2.23 -6.25
CA SER A 80 -1.90 -1.73 -5.91
C SER A 80 -1.20 -2.79 -5.07
N ILE A 81 0.12 -2.93 -5.24
CA ILE A 81 0.89 -4.04 -4.65
C ILE A 81 2.01 -3.43 -3.81
N VAL A 82 2.02 -3.78 -2.53
CA VAL A 82 3.03 -3.35 -1.54
C VAL A 82 3.57 -4.60 -0.85
N HIS A 83 4.89 -4.67 -0.70
CA HIS A 83 5.55 -5.67 0.13
C HIS A 83 6.19 -4.98 1.33
N TYR A 84 5.79 -5.41 2.52
CA TYR A 84 6.29 -4.88 3.79
C TYR A 84 7.52 -5.67 4.27
N GLY A 85 8.64 -5.48 3.59
CA GLY A 85 9.91 -6.09 3.98
C GLY A 85 10.45 -5.58 5.32
N THR A 86 11.48 -6.26 5.84
CA THR A 86 12.05 -6.02 7.17
C THR A 86 12.59 -4.60 7.40
N SER A 87 13.10 -3.97 6.35
CA SER A 87 13.72 -2.64 6.43
C SER A 87 12.73 -1.51 6.10
N ARG A 88 11.96 -1.69 5.03
CA ARG A 88 11.04 -0.69 4.48
C ARG A 88 10.01 -1.34 3.55
N PRO A 89 8.88 -0.67 3.30
CA PRO A 89 7.95 -1.07 2.25
C PRO A 89 8.57 -0.91 0.85
N ASN A 90 8.21 -1.80 -0.06
CA ASN A 90 8.42 -1.67 -1.49
C ASN A 90 7.06 -1.61 -2.20
N VAL A 91 6.82 -0.58 -3.02
CA VAL A 91 5.59 -0.45 -3.80
C VAL A 91 5.87 -0.92 -5.23
N TYR A 92 5.34 -2.08 -5.60
CA TYR A 92 5.58 -2.69 -6.92
C TYR A 92 4.64 -2.19 -7.99
N ALA A 93 3.40 -1.87 -7.63
CA ALA A 93 2.40 -1.37 -8.55
C ALA A 93 1.43 -0.43 -7.83
N THR A 94 0.94 0.57 -8.56
CA THR A 94 -0.15 1.44 -8.12
C THR A 94 -1.20 1.53 -9.21
N ASN A 95 -2.47 1.48 -8.83
CA ASN A 95 -3.62 1.72 -9.72
C ASN A 95 -3.59 0.94 -11.06
N THR A 96 -3.27 -0.36 -11.01
CA THR A 96 -3.29 -1.21 -12.21
C THR A 96 -4.62 -1.94 -12.37
N HIS A 97 -5.05 -2.13 -13.62
CA HIS A 97 -6.24 -2.92 -13.99
C HIS A 97 -5.88 -4.19 -14.78
N ALA A 98 -4.60 -4.39 -15.07
CA ALA A 98 -4.11 -5.46 -15.92
C ALA A 98 -2.71 -5.90 -15.48
N GLY A 99 -2.25 -7.00 -16.06
CA GLY A 99 -0.96 -7.60 -15.75
C GLY A 99 -1.11 -8.95 -15.07
N ASP A 100 -0.15 -9.81 -15.32
CA ASP A 100 -0.06 -11.10 -14.65
C ASP A 100 0.31 -10.91 -13.17
N LEU A 101 -0.34 -11.68 -12.30
CA LEU A 101 -0.06 -11.72 -10.87
C LEU A 101 0.57 -13.05 -10.45
N SER A 102 0.84 -13.96 -11.39
CA SER A 102 1.43 -15.28 -11.10
C SER A 102 2.77 -15.18 -10.37
N TRP A 103 3.55 -14.13 -10.63
CA TRP A 103 4.82 -13.84 -9.96
C TRP A 103 4.69 -13.60 -8.44
N LEU A 104 3.50 -13.26 -7.93
CA LEU A 104 3.24 -13.17 -6.50
C LEU A 104 3.29 -14.55 -5.82
N THR A 105 3.05 -15.63 -6.57
CA THR A 105 3.10 -17.01 -6.03
C THR A 105 4.53 -17.55 -5.90
N THR A 106 5.49 -16.95 -6.59
CA THR A 106 6.90 -17.34 -6.57
C THR A 106 7.65 -16.48 -5.57
N THR A 107 7.41 -16.72 -4.29
CA THR A 107 8.06 -16.03 -3.18
C THR A 107 9.51 -16.48 -3.01
N THR A 108 10.40 -15.80 -3.73
CA THR A 108 11.74 -15.47 -3.24
C THR A 108 12.04 -14.02 -3.61
N LEU A 109 11.37 -13.07 -2.95
CA LEU A 109 11.75 -11.65 -2.99
C LEU A 109 12.48 -11.27 -1.69
N SER A 110 13.35 -12.17 -1.23
CA SER A 110 14.30 -11.96 -0.14
C SER A 110 15.39 -10.98 -0.57
N GLY A 111 15.06 -9.69 -0.68
CA GLY A 111 16.02 -8.64 -0.93
C GLY A 111 15.40 -7.25 -1.02
N ASP A 112 16.09 -6.26 -0.46
CA ASP A 112 15.82 -4.85 -0.74
C ASP A 112 15.82 -4.62 -2.26
N ALA A 113 14.91 -3.77 -2.76
CA ALA A 113 14.83 -3.50 -4.19
C ALA A 113 16.20 -3.03 -4.72
N PRO A 114 16.71 -3.61 -5.84
CA PRO A 114 17.99 -3.21 -6.41
C PRO A 114 18.06 -1.71 -6.65
N VAL A 115 19.22 -1.10 -6.39
CA VAL A 115 19.47 0.29 -6.77
C VAL A 115 19.47 0.40 -8.30
N GLY A 116 18.49 1.13 -8.83
CA GLY A 116 18.27 1.28 -10.27
C GLY A 116 17.43 0.15 -10.89
N GLY A 117 16.17 0.47 -11.21
CA GLY A 117 15.30 -0.11 -12.26
C GLY A 117 14.95 -1.61 -12.26
N GLY A 118 15.83 -2.51 -11.79
CA GLY A 118 15.68 -3.96 -11.96
C GLY A 118 15.55 -4.41 -13.43
N ALA A 119 15.48 -5.72 -13.65
CA ALA A 119 15.26 -6.29 -14.99
C ALA A 119 13.79 -6.21 -15.46
N GLY A 120 12.88 -5.75 -14.61
CA GLY A 120 11.44 -5.85 -14.82
C GLY A 120 10.93 -7.30 -14.69
N GLN A 121 9.61 -7.45 -14.67
CA GLN A 121 8.99 -8.79 -14.71
C GLN A 121 8.85 -9.25 -16.15
N LYS A 122 9.06 -10.55 -16.40
CA LYS A 122 8.80 -11.14 -17.72
C LYS A 122 7.29 -11.08 -17.97
N ALA A 123 6.90 -10.46 -19.08
CA ALA A 123 5.54 -10.57 -19.56
C ALA A 123 5.24 -12.04 -19.93
N PRO A 124 4.01 -12.53 -19.70
CA PRO A 124 3.57 -13.83 -20.21
C PRO A 124 3.61 -13.90 -21.73
#